data_AF-A0A8T4SSF2-F1
#
_entry.id   AF-A0A8T4SSF2-F1
#
_cell.length_a   1.000
_cell.length_b   1.000
_cell.length_c   1.000
_cell.angle_alpha   90.00
_cell.angle_beta   90.00
_cell.angle_gamma   90.00
#
_symmetry.space_group_name_H-M   'P 1'
#
loop_
_entity.id
_entity.type
_entity.pdbx_description
1 polymer ?
#
loop_
_entity_poly.entity_id
_entity_poly.type
_entity_poly.pdbx_seq_one_letter_code
_entity_poly.pdbx_strand_id
1 'polypeptide(L)'
;MNIILNPKYEPSVDKRIKRILADKSNYICIPEEDIAIGEKKQLILTDFPFIFNLNWVDFHKVLSEYKRAVPSSVDRLNLHILLSSDKPVYDGNKNEISPNKLKEIKRVALTNCWEYTSTRFSSGKKGLIVNHNHIIDENGNLRPLYSKPLENCVMENSVFVDLDSFNSQGFPEKKSKIKKYFEGKNILLFSPVDENVAGLFANPGRADLYYNGNPSGSHGCLGVRAKFLEDI
;
A
#
# COMPACT_ATOMS: atom_id res chain seq x y z
N MET A 1 -17.80 11.32 -2.99
CA MET A 1 -18.39 10.28 -3.85
C MET A 1 -18.58 9.04 -3.00
N ASN A 2 -19.79 8.77 -2.54
CA ASN A 2 -20.09 7.60 -1.70
C ASN A 2 -20.21 6.38 -2.60
N ILE A 3 -19.25 5.46 -2.50
CA ILE A 3 -19.36 4.13 -3.11
C ILE A 3 -19.39 3.14 -1.94
N ILE A 4 -20.60 2.82 -1.49
CA ILE A 4 -20.85 1.58 -0.77
C ILE A 4 -21.66 0.72 -1.74
N LEU A 5 -21.08 -0.38 -2.19
CA LEU A 5 -21.83 -1.56 -2.59
C LEU A 5 -21.04 -2.76 -2.09
N ASN A 6 -21.70 -3.53 -1.22
CA ASN A 6 -21.32 -4.88 -0.88
C ASN A 6 -21.88 -5.80 -1.98
N PRO A 7 -21.07 -6.58 -2.70
CA PRO A 7 -21.59 -7.60 -3.59
C PRO A 7 -21.01 -8.95 -3.22
N LYS A 8 -21.89 -9.93 -2.98
CA LYS A 8 -21.58 -11.27 -3.49
C LYS A 8 -21.38 -11.09 -4.99
N TYR A 9 -20.16 -11.38 -5.49
CA TYR A 9 -19.70 -11.29 -6.88
C TYR A 9 -20.84 -11.19 -7.92
N GLU A 10 -21.24 -9.96 -8.24
CA GLU A 10 -22.13 -9.69 -9.36
C GLU A 10 -21.29 -9.46 -10.64
N PRO A 11 -21.73 -9.93 -11.81
CA PRO A 11 -21.11 -9.61 -13.10
C PRO A 11 -20.93 -8.10 -13.37
N SER A 12 -21.72 -7.27 -12.70
CA SER A 12 -21.65 -5.80 -12.74
C SER A 12 -20.35 -5.24 -12.12
N VAL A 13 -19.84 -5.89 -11.07
CA VAL A 13 -18.63 -5.50 -10.33
C VAL A 13 -17.38 -5.84 -11.12
N ASP A 14 -17.36 -7.03 -11.72
CA ASP A 14 -16.26 -7.48 -12.57
C ASP A 14 -16.03 -6.54 -13.77
N LYS A 15 -17.12 -6.21 -14.49
CA LYS A 15 -17.07 -5.24 -15.60
C LYS A 15 -16.54 -3.87 -15.16
N ARG A 16 -16.89 -3.43 -13.94
CA ARG A 16 -16.42 -2.15 -13.38
C ARG A 16 -14.93 -2.21 -13.04
N ILE A 17 -14.48 -3.27 -12.39
CA ILE A 17 -13.07 -3.50 -12.04
C ILE A 17 -12.23 -3.52 -13.32
N LYS A 18 -12.63 -4.32 -14.30
CA LYS A 18 -11.97 -4.39 -15.61
C LYS A 18 -11.83 -3.03 -16.27
N ARG A 19 -12.91 -2.23 -16.29
CA ARG A 19 -12.88 -0.88 -16.88
C ARG A 19 -11.91 0.04 -16.14
N ILE A 20 -11.94 0.03 -14.81
CA ILE A 20 -11.05 0.86 -13.99
C ILE A 20 -9.58 0.47 -14.19
N LEU A 21 -9.27 -0.83 -14.15
CA LEU A 21 -7.90 -1.34 -14.27
C LEU A 21 -7.31 -1.24 -15.68
N ALA A 22 -8.16 -1.09 -16.70
CA ALA A 22 -7.74 -0.88 -18.08
C ALA A 22 -7.39 0.58 -18.39
N ASP A 23 -7.99 1.53 -17.68
CA ASP A 23 -7.80 2.96 -17.92
C ASP A 23 -6.58 3.48 -17.14
N LYS A 24 -5.49 3.68 -17.88
CA LYS A 24 -4.20 4.18 -17.39
C LYS A 24 -4.28 5.57 -16.76
N SER A 25 -5.32 6.36 -17.04
CA SER A 25 -5.51 7.66 -16.39
C SER A 25 -5.89 7.56 -14.91
N ASN A 26 -6.33 6.37 -14.44
CA ASN A 26 -6.61 6.08 -13.03
C ASN A 26 -5.37 5.64 -12.23
N TYR A 27 -4.18 5.84 -12.79
CA TYR A 27 -2.92 5.45 -12.18
C TYR A 27 -2.02 6.65 -11.96
N ILE A 28 -1.09 6.50 -11.03
CA ILE A 28 0.04 7.38 -10.77
C ILE A 28 1.29 6.63 -11.20
N CYS A 29 2.11 7.29 -12.01
CA CYS A 29 3.42 6.82 -12.38
C CYS A 29 4.47 7.41 -11.42
N ILE A 30 5.25 6.55 -10.79
CA ILE A 30 6.47 6.91 -10.05
C ILE A 30 7.66 6.50 -10.93
N PRO A 31 8.37 7.46 -11.53
CA PRO A 31 9.60 7.18 -12.28
C PRO A 31 10.65 6.48 -11.42
N GLU A 32 11.53 5.72 -12.06
CA GLU A 32 12.59 4.97 -11.36
C GLU A 32 13.53 5.90 -10.58
N GLU A 33 13.85 7.04 -11.16
CA GLU A 33 14.66 8.10 -10.57
C GLU A 33 14.03 8.70 -9.29
N ASP A 34 12.71 8.61 -9.15
CA ASP A 34 11.94 9.17 -8.04
C ASP A 34 11.70 8.17 -6.90
N ILE A 35 12.07 6.90 -7.09
CA ILE A 35 11.95 5.88 -6.05
C ILE A 35 13.00 6.11 -4.98
N ALA A 36 12.60 6.50 -3.78
CA ALA A 36 13.54 6.75 -2.71
C ALA A 36 14.06 5.43 -2.09
N ILE A 37 13.20 4.41 -2.03
CA ILE A 37 13.42 3.20 -1.23
C ILE A 37 13.07 1.95 -2.04
N GLY A 38 13.88 0.90 -1.88
CA GLY A 38 13.64 -0.40 -2.51
C GLY A 38 14.24 -0.54 -3.91
N GLU A 39 13.64 -1.43 -4.70
CA GLU A 39 14.11 -1.72 -6.05
C GLU A 39 13.75 -0.58 -7.01
N LYS A 40 14.73 -0.13 -7.78
CA LYS A 40 14.60 0.92 -8.79
C LYS A 40 13.93 0.35 -10.04
N LYS A 41 12.59 0.41 -10.08
CA LYS A 41 11.76 0.08 -11.25
C LYS A 41 10.56 1.00 -11.27
N GLN A 42 10.13 1.50 -12.42
CA GLN A 42 8.92 2.32 -12.52
C GLN A 42 7.75 1.67 -11.76
N LEU A 43 7.08 2.45 -10.90
CA LEU A 43 5.90 1.98 -10.18
C LEU A 43 4.65 2.63 -10.75
N ILE A 44 3.69 1.81 -11.16
CA ILE A 44 2.39 2.29 -11.64
C ILE A 44 1.29 1.76 -10.74
N LEU A 45 0.63 2.65 -10.01
CA LEU A 45 -0.32 2.30 -8.96
C LEU A 45 -1.59 3.15 -9.05
N THR A 46 -2.74 2.60 -8.65
CA THR A 46 -4.00 3.33 -8.76
C THR A 46 -4.03 4.58 -7.89
N ASP A 47 -4.56 5.66 -8.43
CA ASP A 47 -4.60 6.97 -7.77
C ASP A 47 -5.57 7.00 -6.56
N PHE A 48 -6.50 6.03 -6.49
CA PHE A 48 -7.36 5.74 -5.34
C PHE A 48 -7.20 4.30 -4.80
N PRO A 49 -7.57 4.06 -3.53
CA PRO A 49 -7.74 2.72 -2.98
C PRO A 49 -9.09 2.12 -3.42
N PHE A 50 -9.11 0.82 -3.66
CA PHE A 50 -10.32 0.06 -3.99
C PHE A 50 -11.12 -0.25 -2.74
N ILE A 51 -12.44 -0.12 -2.86
CA ILE A 51 -13.42 -0.42 -1.81
C ILE A 51 -14.46 -1.36 -2.42
N PHE A 52 -14.23 -2.67 -2.29
CA PHE A 52 -15.12 -3.70 -2.84
C PHE A 52 -15.74 -4.61 -1.80
N ASN A 53 -15.55 -4.29 -0.51
CA ASN A 53 -15.96 -5.16 0.59
C ASN A 53 -15.39 -6.59 0.43
N LEU A 54 -14.14 -6.68 -0.03
CA LEU A 54 -13.38 -7.93 -0.15
C LEU A 54 -12.39 -8.00 1.01
N ASN A 55 -12.15 -9.21 1.52
CA ASN A 55 -11.04 -9.43 2.44
C ASN A 55 -9.70 -9.37 1.66
N TRP A 56 -8.59 -9.33 2.40
CA TRP A 56 -7.26 -9.15 1.82
C TRP A 56 -6.90 -10.25 0.80
N VAL A 57 -7.23 -11.51 1.08
CA VAL A 57 -6.94 -12.65 0.20
C VAL A 57 -7.76 -12.60 -1.09
N ASP A 58 -9.06 -12.34 -0.98
CA ASP A 58 -9.95 -12.28 -2.13
C ASP A 58 -9.62 -11.08 -3.04
N PHE A 59 -9.15 -9.97 -2.47
CA PHE A 59 -8.65 -8.87 -3.27
C PHE A 59 -7.39 -9.24 -4.08
N HIS A 60 -6.45 -9.98 -3.47
CA HIS A 60 -5.31 -10.53 -4.20
C HIS A 60 -5.75 -11.45 -5.35
N LYS A 61 -6.78 -12.29 -5.13
CA LYS A 61 -7.35 -13.16 -6.18
C LYS A 61 -7.90 -12.34 -7.34
N VAL A 62 -8.76 -11.36 -7.06
CA VAL A 62 -9.31 -10.47 -8.08
C VAL A 62 -8.20 -9.82 -8.88
N LEU A 63 -7.22 -9.19 -8.22
CA LEU A 63 -6.15 -8.51 -8.95
C LEU A 63 -5.31 -9.47 -9.80
N SER A 64 -5.09 -10.70 -9.34
CA SER A 64 -4.35 -11.72 -10.09
C SER A 64 -5.03 -12.08 -11.42
N GLU A 65 -6.37 -12.13 -11.46
CA GLU A 65 -7.14 -12.35 -12.71
C GLU A 65 -6.87 -11.27 -13.76
N TYR A 66 -6.52 -10.07 -13.31
CA TYR A 66 -6.23 -8.90 -14.15
C TYR A 66 -4.74 -8.63 -14.37
N LYS A 67 -3.85 -9.57 -13.98
CA LYS A 67 -2.40 -9.36 -13.98
C LYS A 67 -2.01 -8.07 -13.23
N ARG A 68 -2.56 -7.91 -12.03
CA ARG A 68 -2.27 -6.82 -11.09
C ARG A 68 -1.88 -7.41 -9.74
N ALA A 69 -1.26 -6.58 -8.90
CA ALA A 69 -0.92 -6.93 -7.52
C ALA A 69 -1.32 -5.82 -6.55
N VAL A 70 -1.36 -6.17 -5.26
CA VAL A 70 -1.43 -5.17 -4.19
C VAL A 70 -0.04 -4.54 -4.02
N PRO A 71 0.09 -3.22 -3.85
CA PRO A 71 1.36 -2.57 -3.53
C PRO A 71 1.92 -3.02 -2.18
N SER A 72 3.23 -3.15 -2.09
CA SER A 72 3.96 -3.39 -0.85
C SER A 72 4.07 -2.13 0.02
N SER A 73 4.61 -2.27 1.23
CA SER A 73 4.92 -1.13 2.11
C SER A 73 5.91 -0.16 1.46
N VAL A 74 6.89 -0.69 0.73
CA VAL A 74 7.87 0.09 -0.03
C VAL A 74 7.19 0.91 -1.12
N ASP A 75 6.37 0.26 -1.95
CA ASP A 75 5.63 0.94 -3.03
C ASP A 75 4.78 2.08 -2.46
N ARG A 76 4.14 1.82 -1.32
CA ARG A 76 3.27 2.79 -0.68
C ARG A 76 4.02 3.97 -0.07
N LEU A 77 5.22 3.72 0.44
CA LEU A 77 6.11 4.76 0.95
C LEU A 77 6.65 5.64 -0.18
N ASN A 78 7.06 5.05 -1.30
CA ASN A 78 7.47 5.80 -2.49
C ASN A 78 6.33 6.70 -3.01
N LEU A 79 5.09 6.20 -3.00
CA LEU A 79 3.92 7.04 -3.31
C LEU A 79 3.78 8.22 -2.35
N HIS A 80 3.94 7.98 -1.04
CA HIS A 80 3.86 9.05 -0.05
C HIS A 80 4.94 10.12 -0.31
N ILE A 81 6.18 9.71 -0.57
CA ILE A 81 7.30 10.61 -0.83
C ILE A 81 7.05 11.45 -2.08
N LEU A 82 6.60 10.82 -3.18
CA LEU A 82 6.26 11.54 -4.42
C LEU A 82 5.15 12.57 -4.17
N LEU A 83 4.04 12.16 -3.53
CA LEU A 83 2.90 13.04 -3.28
C LEU A 83 3.18 14.14 -2.25
N SER A 84 4.17 13.96 -1.37
CA SER A 84 4.61 14.99 -0.41
C SER A 84 5.67 15.94 -1.01
N SER A 85 6.15 15.67 -2.22
CA SER A 85 7.10 16.55 -2.92
C SER A 85 6.41 17.64 -3.75
N ASP A 86 7.22 18.59 -4.21
CA ASP A 86 6.82 19.64 -5.17
C ASP A 86 7.01 19.21 -6.64
N LYS A 87 7.34 17.94 -6.90
CA LYS A 87 7.55 17.43 -8.26
C LYS A 87 6.22 17.30 -9.02
N PRO A 88 6.23 17.49 -10.35
CA PRO A 88 5.09 17.12 -11.19
C PRO A 88 4.77 15.62 -11.04
N VAL A 89 3.47 15.30 -11.03
CA VAL A 89 2.99 13.91 -10.91
C VAL A 89 2.27 13.53 -12.19
N TYR A 90 2.57 12.35 -12.73
CA TYR A 90 2.04 11.90 -14.01
C TYR A 90 1.10 10.71 -13.84
N ASP A 91 0.12 10.60 -14.73
CA ASP A 91 -0.74 9.43 -14.83
C ASP A 91 -0.05 8.26 -15.54
N GLY A 92 -0.71 7.10 -15.66
CA GLY A 92 -0.18 5.95 -16.38
C GLY A 92 -0.06 6.15 -17.90
N ASN A 93 -0.60 7.24 -18.45
CA ASN A 93 -0.42 7.67 -19.84
C ASN A 93 0.71 8.69 -19.99
N LYS A 94 1.43 9.00 -18.90
CA LYS A 94 2.48 10.03 -18.84
C LYS A 94 1.97 11.46 -19.06
N ASN A 95 0.68 11.71 -18.85
CA ASN A 95 0.15 13.07 -18.80
C ASN A 95 0.28 13.63 -17.39
N GLU A 96 0.64 14.90 -17.26
CA GLU A 96 0.67 15.56 -15.96
C GLU A 96 -0.74 15.60 -15.35
N ILE A 97 -0.85 15.21 -14.08
CA ILE A 97 -2.11 15.21 -13.34
C ILE A 97 -2.48 16.66 -13.00
N SER A 98 -3.66 17.09 -13.45
CA SER A 98 -4.16 18.44 -13.14
C SER A 98 -4.14 18.76 -11.63
N PRO A 99 -3.92 20.03 -11.22
CA PRO A 99 -3.82 20.41 -9.82
C PRO A 99 -5.04 19.99 -8.96
N ASN A 100 -6.25 20.09 -9.52
CA ASN A 100 -7.48 19.69 -8.83
C ASN A 100 -7.52 18.19 -8.56
N LYS A 101 -7.14 17.37 -9.54
CA LYS A 101 -7.07 15.91 -9.39
C LYS A 101 -5.95 15.51 -8.42
N LEU A 102 -4.78 16.15 -8.52
CA LEU A 102 -3.67 15.90 -7.59
C LEU A 102 -4.05 16.23 -6.14
N LYS A 103 -4.79 17.32 -5.89
CA LYS A 103 -5.30 17.66 -4.56
C LYS A 103 -6.21 16.56 -4.00
N GLU A 104 -7.09 15.99 -4.83
CA GLU A 104 -7.97 14.89 -4.41
C GLU A 104 -7.19 13.61 -4.12
N ILE A 105 -6.20 13.28 -4.97
CA ILE A 105 -5.29 12.15 -4.76
C ILE A 105 -4.53 12.32 -3.45
N LYS A 106 -3.91 13.49 -3.20
CA LYS A 106 -3.21 13.80 -1.95
C LYS A 106 -4.15 13.65 -0.75
N ARG A 107 -5.39 14.14 -0.85
CA ARG A 107 -6.39 13.99 0.23
C ARG A 107 -6.68 12.52 0.55
N VAL A 108 -6.87 11.68 -0.46
CA VAL A 108 -7.20 10.25 -0.29
C VAL A 108 -5.98 9.43 0.14
N ALA A 109 -4.81 9.70 -0.41
CA ALA A 109 -3.59 8.96 -0.11
C ALA A 109 -2.89 9.44 1.16
N LEU A 110 -2.86 10.72 1.47
CA LEU A 110 -2.06 11.24 2.59
C LEU A 110 -2.91 11.47 3.85
N THR A 111 -4.16 11.90 3.68
CA THR A 111 -4.95 12.42 4.80
C THR A 111 -6.11 11.54 5.22
N ASN A 112 -6.81 10.85 4.30
CA ASN A 112 -7.97 10.00 4.62
C ASN A 112 -7.76 8.58 4.10
N CYS A 113 -6.73 7.94 4.64
CA CYS A 113 -6.24 6.67 4.15
C CYS A 113 -6.50 5.58 5.18
N TRP A 114 -7.14 4.49 4.78
CA TRP A 114 -7.10 3.26 5.53
C TRP A 114 -6.90 2.13 4.53
N GLU A 115 -5.67 1.63 4.46
CA GLU A 115 -5.34 0.61 3.48
C GLU A 115 -4.39 -0.47 4.00
N TYR A 116 -4.59 -1.69 3.52
CA TYR A 116 -3.62 -2.77 3.67
C TYR A 116 -2.67 -2.79 2.47
N THR A 117 -1.45 -3.24 2.72
CA THR A 117 -0.44 -3.46 1.68
C THR A 117 -0.32 -4.96 1.38
N SER A 118 0.50 -5.34 0.41
CA SER A 118 0.86 -6.74 0.18
C SER A 118 1.86 -7.28 1.19
N THR A 119 2.36 -6.46 2.12
CA THR A 119 3.42 -6.83 3.06
C THR A 119 2.86 -7.67 4.19
N ARG A 120 3.31 -8.91 4.31
CA ARG A 120 2.96 -9.82 5.41
C ARG A 120 4.22 -10.31 6.12
N PHE A 121 4.12 -10.61 7.40
CA PHE A 121 5.22 -11.16 8.17
C PHE A 121 4.97 -12.63 8.48
N SER A 122 6.05 -13.40 8.53
CA SER A 122 6.02 -14.79 8.98
C SER A 122 7.25 -15.10 9.84
N SER A 123 7.13 -16.02 10.78
CA SER A 123 8.26 -16.50 11.57
C SER A 123 9.27 -17.24 10.69
N GLY A 124 10.56 -16.95 10.91
CA GLY A 124 11.69 -17.65 10.30
C GLY A 124 12.71 -18.09 11.34
N LYS A 125 13.69 -18.92 10.92
CA LYS A 125 14.71 -19.49 11.83
C LYS A 125 15.54 -18.45 12.59
N LYS A 126 15.69 -17.24 12.05
CA LYS A 126 16.54 -16.16 12.58
C LYS A 126 15.75 -14.89 12.93
N GLY A 127 14.43 -14.97 13.02
CA GLY A 127 13.54 -13.83 13.23
C GLY A 127 12.45 -13.74 12.17
N LEU A 128 11.78 -12.59 12.09
CA LEU A 128 10.70 -12.38 11.13
C LEU A 128 11.22 -12.36 9.69
N ILE A 129 10.38 -12.88 8.79
CA ILE A 129 10.51 -12.81 7.35
C ILE A 129 9.45 -11.84 6.85
N VAL A 130 9.84 -10.98 5.91
CA VAL A 130 8.95 -10.06 5.22
C VAL A 130 8.60 -10.64 3.86
N ASN A 131 7.30 -10.73 3.61
CA ASN A 131 6.70 -11.35 2.44
C ASN A 131 5.95 -10.28 1.63
N HIS A 132 6.23 -10.17 0.34
CA HIS A 132 5.59 -9.18 -0.54
C HIS A 132 5.21 -9.74 -1.90
N ASN A 133 4.45 -8.96 -2.66
CA ASN A 133 4.01 -9.26 -4.02
C ASN A 133 3.32 -10.63 -4.10
N HIS A 134 2.36 -10.86 -3.21
CA HIS A 134 1.66 -12.13 -3.14
C HIS A 134 0.86 -12.40 -4.43
N ILE A 135 0.98 -13.63 -4.92
CA ILE A 135 0.30 -14.16 -6.10
C ILE A 135 -0.54 -15.37 -5.73
N ILE A 136 -1.49 -15.71 -6.58
CA ILE A 136 -2.28 -16.94 -6.45
C ILE A 136 -1.55 -18.07 -7.18
N ASP A 137 -1.32 -19.18 -6.50
CA ASP A 137 -0.76 -20.39 -7.10
C ASP A 137 -1.80 -21.22 -7.87
N GLU A 138 -1.35 -22.30 -8.50
CA GLU A 138 -2.20 -23.22 -9.28
C GLU A 138 -3.31 -23.88 -8.44
N ASN A 139 -3.14 -23.92 -7.12
CA ASN A 139 -4.10 -24.50 -6.17
C ASN A 139 -5.03 -23.43 -5.57
N GLY A 140 -4.94 -22.18 -6.02
CA GLY A 140 -5.75 -21.07 -5.52
C GLY A 140 -5.27 -20.48 -4.20
N ASN A 141 -4.08 -20.87 -3.72
CA ASN A 141 -3.51 -20.37 -2.46
C ASN A 141 -2.72 -19.09 -2.70
N LEU A 142 -2.79 -18.20 -1.72
CA LEU A 142 -1.98 -16.99 -1.71
C LEU A 142 -0.56 -17.32 -1.23
N ARG A 143 0.43 -17.09 -2.09
CA ARG A 143 1.85 -17.26 -1.77
C ARG A 143 2.65 -16.00 -2.06
N PRO A 144 3.68 -15.68 -1.25
CA PRO A 144 4.57 -14.59 -1.59
C PRO A 144 5.40 -14.91 -2.83
N LEU A 145 5.65 -13.89 -3.64
CA LEU A 145 6.65 -13.99 -4.71
C LEU A 145 8.06 -13.71 -4.17
N TYR A 146 8.16 -12.83 -3.17
CA TYR A 146 9.41 -12.48 -2.52
C TYR A 146 9.31 -12.62 -1.01
N SER A 147 10.33 -13.24 -0.44
CA SER A 147 10.50 -13.41 1.00
C SER A 147 11.94 -13.08 1.37
N LYS A 148 12.13 -12.17 2.33
CA LYS A 148 13.46 -11.79 2.84
C LYS A 148 13.44 -11.68 4.37
N PRO A 149 14.55 -11.95 5.08
CA PRO A 149 14.64 -11.63 6.50
C PRO A 149 14.32 -10.15 6.74
N LEU A 150 13.60 -9.87 7.83
CA LEU A 150 13.34 -8.49 8.26
C LEU A 150 14.67 -7.80 8.58
N GLU A 151 14.91 -6.68 7.90
CA GLU A 151 16.03 -5.79 8.19
C GLU A 151 15.85 -5.13 9.57
N ASN A 152 16.94 -4.64 10.15
CA ASN A 152 16.87 -3.91 11.40
C ASN A 152 15.87 -2.75 11.26
N CYS A 153 14.93 -2.68 12.20
CA CYS A 153 13.94 -1.62 12.30
C CYS A 153 13.52 -1.44 13.76
N VAL A 154 12.73 -0.41 14.04
CA VAL A 154 12.11 -0.21 15.34
C VAL A 154 11.11 -1.33 15.60
N MET A 155 11.34 -2.11 16.67
CA MET A 155 10.48 -3.24 17.08
C MET A 155 9.62 -2.93 18.31
N GLU A 156 9.49 -1.65 18.69
CA GLU A 156 8.67 -1.21 19.81
C GLU A 156 7.25 -0.85 19.34
N ASN A 157 6.26 -1.20 20.16
CA ASN A 157 4.85 -0.87 19.90
C ASN A 157 4.49 0.53 20.41
N SER A 158 3.58 1.19 19.68
CA SER A 158 3.01 2.50 20.04
C SER A 158 4.04 3.62 20.19
N VAL A 159 5.01 3.68 19.28
CA VAL A 159 6.05 4.74 19.26
C VAL A 159 5.97 5.58 18.00
N PHE A 160 6.25 6.87 18.11
CA PHE A 160 6.44 7.71 16.93
C PHE A 160 7.80 7.41 16.29
N VAL A 161 7.83 7.35 14.96
CA VAL A 161 9.04 7.15 14.14
C VAL A 161 9.16 8.25 13.10
N ASP A 162 10.39 8.60 12.73
CA ASP A 162 10.65 9.68 11.76
C ASP A 162 10.47 9.19 10.32
N LEU A 163 9.82 9.99 9.48
CA LEU A 163 9.55 9.66 8.07
C LEU A 163 10.80 9.59 7.19
N ASP A 164 11.94 10.11 7.66
CA ASP A 164 13.23 10.11 6.96
C ASP A 164 14.16 8.96 7.36
N SER A 165 13.66 8.00 8.13
CA SER A 165 14.48 6.95 8.76
C SER A 165 14.18 5.53 8.29
N PHE A 166 13.64 5.35 7.09
CA PHE A 166 13.16 4.05 6.61
C PHE A 166 14.28 3.22 5.96
N ASN A 167 14.35 1.93 6.30
CA ASN A 167 15.25 0.96 5.66
C ASN A 167 14.77 0.58 4.25
N SER A 168 15.50 -0.30 3.58
CA SER A 168 15.23 -0.67 2.17
C SER A 168 13.92 -1.46 1.99
N GLN A 169 13.39 -2.02 3.08
CA GLN A 169 12.11 -2.74 3.12
C GLN A 169 10.94 -1.83 3.51
N GLY A 170 11.18 -0.53 3.68
CA GLY A 170 10.14 0.43 4.03
C GLY A 170 9.70 0.33 5.48
N PHE A 171 10.63 0.02 6.40
CA PHE A 171 10.39 0.05 7.84
C PHE A 171 11.28 1.08 8.55
N PRO A 172 10.76 1.79 9.56
CA PRO A 172 11.49 2.82 10.27
C PRO A 172 12.63 2.24 11.11
N GLU A 173 13.82 2.85 11.04
CA GLU A 173 15.01 2.49 11.80
C GLU A 173 15.16 3.35 13.06
N LYS A 174 14.54 4.55 13.10
CA LYS A 174 14.69 5.51 14.19
C LYS A 174 13.36 5.92 14.79
N LYS A 175 13.34 5.98 16.12
CA LYS A 175 12.25 6.58 16.88
C LYS A 175 12.33 8.09 16.77
N SER A 176 11.18 8.72 16.59
CA SER A 176 11.02 10.17 16.66
C SER A 176 11.34 10.68 18.06
N LYS A 177 12.07 11.79 18.12
CA LYS A 177 12.25 12.56 19.37
C LYS A 177 10.96 13.27 19.79
N ILE A 178 10.07 13.54 18.84
CA ILE A 178 8.76 14.14 19.07
C ILE A 178 7.79 13.05 19.54
N LYS A 179 7.23 13.22 20.74
CA LYS A 179 6.32 12.24 21.39
C LYS A 179 4.84 12.42 21.04
N LYS A 180 4.54 13.25 20.04
CA LYS A 180 3.20 13.50 19.52
C LYS A 180 3.23 13.47 17.99
N TYR A 181 2.08 13.23 17.38
CA TYR A 181 1.94 13.27 15.93
C TYR A 181 2.24 14.67 15.40
N PHE A 182 3.00 14.73 14.31
CA PHE A 182 3.21 15.94 13.52
C PHE A 182 3.20 15.55 12.04
N GLU A 183 2.21 16.08 11.32
CA GLU A 183 2.01 15.81 9.90
C GLU A 183 3.27 16.07 9.07
N GLY A 184 3.61 15.12 8.19
CA GLY A 184 4.81 15.19 7.36
C GLY A 184 6.13 14.99 8.10
N LYS A 185 6.13 14.75 9.42
CA LYS A 185 7.37 14.49 10.19
C LYS A 185 7.44 13.09 10.78
N ASN A 186 6.36 12.64 11.42
CA ASN A 186 6.36 11.35 12.10
C ASN A 186 5.05 10.59 11.93
N ILE A 187 5.11 9.29 12.22
CA ILE A 187 3.98 8.38 12.17
C ILE A 187 4.00 7.49 13.41
N LEU A 188 2.84 7.09 13.93
CA LEU A 188 2.75 6.13 15.02
C LEU A 188 3.02 4.73 14.48
N LEU A 189 3.98 4.02 15.06
CA LEU A 189 4.32 2.65 14.72
C LEU A 189 3.74 1.70 15.78
N PHE A 190 2.98 0.71 15.32
CA PHE A 190 2.86 -0.59 15.99
C PHE A 190 3.88 -1.50 15.33
N SER A 191 4.65 -2.32 16.04
CA SER A 191 5.77 -3.06 15.45
C SER A 191 5.31 -4.30 14.66
N PRO A 192 6.11 -4.79 13.69
CA PRO A 192 5.81 -6.01 12.97
C PRO A 192 5.66 -7.21 13.90
N VAL A 193 4.68 -8.07 13.62
CA VAL A 193 4.39 -9.31 14.36
C VAL A 193 4.13 -10.43 13.36
N ASP A 194 4.45 -11.65 13.75
CA ASP A 194 4.18 -12.86 12.97
C ASP A 194 2.71 -12.93 12.51
N GLU A 195 2.50 -13.45 11.30
CA GLU A 195 1.20 -13.62 10.65
C GLU A 195 0.40 -12.34 10.35
N ASN A 196 0.94 -11.15 10.67
CA ASN A 196 0.26 -9.89 10.43
C ASN A 196 0.58 -9.30 9.05
N VAL A 197 -0.35 -8.48 8.56
CA VAL A 197 -0.24 -7.70 7.32
C VAL A 197 -0.02 -6.23 7.68
N ALA A 198 0.90 -5.56 7.00
CA ALA A 198 1.13 -4.13 7.18
C ALA A 198 -0.02 -3.32 6.59
N GLY A 199 -0.55 -2.41 7.40
CA GLY A 199 -1.56 -1.44 7.04
C GLY A 199 -1.11 -0.01 7.35
N LEU A 200 -1.63 0.92 6.56
CA LEU A 200 -1.49 2.34 6.77
C LEU A 200 -2.85 2.93 7.11
N PHE A 201 -2.90 3.69 8.20
CA PHE A 201 -4.05 4.48 8.58
C PHE A 201 -3.64 5.95 8.68
N ALA A 202 -4.42 6.86 8.11
CA ALA A 202 -4.21 8.29 8.22
C ALA A 202 -5.55 9.02 8.25
N ASN A 203 -5.68 9.95 9.19
CA ASN A 203 -6.74 10.94 9.29
C ASN A 203 -6.09 12.30 9.61
N PRO A 204 -6.82 13.43 9.60
CA PRO A 204 -6.25 14.76 9.90
C PRO A 204 -5.58 14.89 11.28
N GLY A 205 -5.83 13.96 12.22
CA GLY A 205 -5.29 14.01 13.58
C GLY A 205 -4.20 12.98 13.87
N ARG A 206 -4.00 11.97 13.01
CA ARG A 206 -2.98 10.93 13.20
C ARG A 206 -2.67 10.17 11.92
N ALA A 207 -1.45 9.64 11.86
CA ALA A 207 -1.09 8.58 10.92
C ALA A 207 -0.46 7.43 11.70
N ASP A 208 -0.81 6.20 11.32
CA ASP A 208 -0.39 4.96 11.95
C ASP A 208 0.13 3.98 10.89
N LEU A 209 1.34 3.44 11.09
CA LEU A 209 1.81 2.21 10.47
C LEU A 209 1.51 1.08 11.44
N TYR A 210 0.54 0.25 11.10
CA TYR A 210 0.03 -0.80 11.98
C TYR A 210 0.13 -2.16 11.32
N TYR A 211 0.17 -3.21 12.13
CA TYR A 211 0.23 -4.59 11.66
C TYR A 211 -0.90 -5.35 12.32
N ASN A 212 -1.84 -5.85 11.52
CA ASN A 212 -2.99 -6.59 12.03
C ASN A 212 -2.99 -8.00 11.45
N GLY A 213 -3.51 -8.96 12.22
CA GLY A 213 -3.68 -10.33 11.77
C GLY A 213 -4.49 -10.39 10.48
N ASN A 214 -4.28 -11.46 9.70
CA ASN A 214 -4.92 -11.73 8.41
C ASN A 214 -6.29 -11.04 8.30
N PRO A 215 -6.45 -9.97 7.48
CA PRO A 215 -7.65 -9.14 7.46
C PRO A 215 -8.83 -9.94 6.91
N SER A 216 -9.42 -10.79 7.74
CA SER A 216 -10.52 -11.69 7.43
C SER A 216 -11.86 -10.96 7.39
N GLY A 217 -11.92 -9.79 8.03
CA GLY A 217 -13.03 -8.87 7.88
C GLY A 217 -13.08 -8.32 6.46
N SER A 218 -14.28 -8.28 5.89
CA SER A 218 -14.51 -7.77 4.53
C SER A 218 -14.93 -6.30 4.52
N HIS A 219 -14.77 -5.55 5.62
CA HIS A 219 -15.35 -4.22 5.78
C HIS A 219 -14.91 -3.25 4.67
N GLY A 220 -15.86 -2.48 4.13
CA GLY A 220 -15.61 -1.47 3.09
C GLY A 220 -14.60 -0.37 3.43
N CYS A 221 -14.01 -0.36 4.63
CA CYS A 221 -12.98 0.61 5.02
C CYS A 221 -11.54 0.07 4.88
N LEU A 222 -11.34 -1.19 4.47
CA LEU A 222 -10.01 -1.83 4.44
C LEU A 222 -9.30 -1.67 3.09
N GLY A 223 -9.37 -0.46 2.51
CA GLY A 223 -9.02 -0.18 1.12
C GLY A 223 -7.67 -0.78 0.69
N VAL A 224 -7.52 -1.06 -0.59
CA VAL A 224 -6.32 -1.71 -1.13
C VAL A 224 -6.08 -1.15 -2.51
N ARG A 225 -4.86 -0.77 -2.86
CA ARG A 225 -4.53 -0.26 -4.19
C ARG A 225 -4.20 -1.41 -5.14
N ALA A 226 -4.23 -1.15 -6.44
CA ALA A 226 -3.66 -2.05 -7.43
C ALA A 226 -2.40 -1.44 -8.02
N LYS A 227 -1.41 -2.28 -8.29
CA LYS A 227 -0.24 -1.97 -9.12
C LYS A 227 -0.13 -2.92 -10.30
N PHE A 228 0.60 -2.50 -11.33
CA PHE A 228 0.95 -3.36 -12.45
C PHE A 228 1.92 -4.47 -12.00
N LEU A 229 1.78 -5.66 -12.61
CA LEU A 229 2.71 -6.79 -12.43
C LEU A 229 3.84 -6.80 -13.47
N GLU A 230 3.72 -6.02 -14.55
CA GLU A 230 4.72 -5.94 -15.63
C GLU A 230 6.05 -5.30 -15.17
N ASP A 231 6.10 -4.84 -13.92
CA ASP A 231 7.27 -4.26 -13.25
C ASP A 231 8.05 -5.29 -12.38
N ILE A 232 7.94 -6.60 -12.69
CA ILE A 232 8.68 -7.71 -12.05
C ILE A 232 9.75 -8.25 -13.01
#